data_AF-A0A3N1KD74-F1
#
_entry.id   AF-A0A3N1KD74-F1
#
_cell.length_a   1.000
_cell.length_b   1.000
_cell.length_c   1.000
_cell.angle_alpha   90.00
_cell.angle_beta   90.00
_cell.angle_gamma   90.00
#
_symmetry.space_group_name_H-M   'P 1'
#
loop_
_entity.id
_entity.type
_entity.pdbx_description
1 polymer ?
#
loop_
_entity_poly.entity_id
_entity_poly.type
_entity_poly.pdbx_seq_one_letter_code
_entity_poly.pdbx_strand_id
1 'polypeptide(L)'
;MREGVRRHRQTVAAVLAVLTAVDPYGLEPGTPEGPPADEYEPEALDLARVLVAEGAVTVRDVEDVWAHWFSESLVLRLGVDRTARLVDELNALVPAAGASGLPLRGA
;
A
#
# COMPACT_ATOMS: atom_id res chain seq x y z
N MET A 1 -3.16 21.10 13.21
CA MET A 1 -2.97 19.70 12.79
C MET A 1 -1.52 19.46 12.47
N ARG A 2 -0.86 18.51 13.16
CA ARG A 2 0.57 18.19 12.94
C ARG A 2 0.75 17.57 11.55
N GLU A 3 1.80 17.97 10.84
CA GLU A 3 2.10 17.56 9.46
C GLU A 3 2.16 16.03 9.28
N GLY A 4 2.75 15.32 10.24
CA GLY A 4 2.82 13.85 10.23
C GLY A 4 1.45 13.15 10.21
N VAL A 5 0.43 13.71 10.88
CA VAL A 5 -0.92 13.14 10.89
C VAL A 5 -1.61 13.32 9.53
N ARG A 6 -1.35 14.44 8.84
CA ARG A 6 -1.88 14.65 7.48
C ARG A 6 -1.22 13.70 6.49
N ARG A 7 0.11 13.56 6.56
CA ARG A 7 0.89 12.66 5.70
C ARG A 7 0.43 11.20 5.85
N HIS A 8 0.22 10.76 7.08
CA HIS A 8 -0.29 9.41 7.34
C HIS A 8 -1.69 9.19 6.73
N ARG A 9 -2.64 10.11 6.96
CA ARG A 9 -3.99 10.01 6.35
C ARG A 9 -3.97 10.00 4.82
N GLN A 10 -3.10 10.82 4.20
CA GLN A 10 -2.93 10.81 2.75
C GLN A 10 -2.36 9.48 2.24
N THR A 11 -1.41 8.91 2.99
CA THR A 11 -0.84 7.59 2.65
C THR A 11 -1.90 6.50 2.75
N VAL A 12 -2.72 6.49 3.81
CA VAL A 12 -3.83 5.52 3.98
C VAL A 12 -4.81 5.61 2.81
N ALA A 13 -5.26 6.81 2.45
CA ALA A 13 -6.19 6.98 1.32
C ALA A 13 -5.59 6.52 -0.01
N ALA A 14 -4.29 6.75 -0.22
CA ALA A 14 -3.60 6.31 -1.42
C ALA A 14 -3.43 4.78 -1.48
N VAL A 15 -3.07 4.15 -0.35
CA VAL A 15 -2.98 2.68 -0.24
C VAL A 15 -4.35 2.04 -0.47
N LEU A 16 -5.40 2.59 0.13
CA LEU A 16 -6.77 2.12 -0.06
C LEU A 16 -7.17 2.16 -1.54
N ALA A 17 -6.87 3.27 -2.24
CA ALA A 17 -7.16 3.37 -3.67
C ALA A 17 -6.44 2.30 -4.51
N VAL A 18 -5.20 1.95 -4.15
CA VAL A 18 -4.45 0.87 -4.81
C VAL A 18 -5.10 -0.49 -4.53
N LEU A 19 -5.43 -0.80 -3.28
CA LEU A 19 -6.08 -2.07 -2.92
C LEU A 19 -7.44 -2.24 -3.62
N THR A 20 -8.26 -1.18 -3.62
CA THR A 20 -9.55 -1.17 -4.30
C THR A 20 -9.41 -1.33 -5.82
N ALA A 21 -8.35 -0.78 -6.44
CA ALA A 21 -8.11 -0.96 -7.88
C ALA A 21 -7.65 -2.38 -8.24
N VAL A 22 -6.85 -3.01 -7.37
CA VAL A 22 -6.40 -4.40 -7.56
C VAL A 22 -7.55 -5.39 -7.33
N ASP A 23 -8.43 -5.07 -6.39
CA ASP A 23 -9.61 -5.84 -5.97
C ASP A 23 -9.34 -7.35 -5.87
N PRO A 24 -8.58 -7.80 -4.85
CA PRO A 24 -8.16 -9.20 -4.75
C PRO A 24 -9.29 -10.21 -4.60
N TYR A 25 -10.51 -9.75 -4.30
CA TYR A 25 -11.69 -10.59 -4.15
C TYR A 25 -12.71 -10.39 -5.29
N GLY A 26 -12.50 -9.41 -6.19
CA GLY A 26 -13.48 -9.10 -7.25
C GLY A 26 -14.81 -8.59 -6.69
N LEU A 27 -14.76 -7.83 -5.59
CA LEU A 27 -15.94 -7.33 -4.90
C LEU A 27 -16.52 -6.07 -5.53
N GLU A 28 -15.78 -5.42 -6.42
CA GLU A 28 -16.11 -4.12 -7.02
C GLU A 28 -16.49 -3.05 -5.97
N PRO A 29 -15.61 -2.75 -4.98
CA PRO A 29 -15.93 -1.80 -3.91
C PRO A 29 -16.30 -0.41 -4.44
N GLY A 30 -17.35 0.19 -3.88
CA GLY A 30 -17.84 1.51 -4.28
C GLY A 30 -18.78 1.52 -5.50
N THR A 31 -19.10 0.35 -6.07
CA THR A 31 -20.21 0.21 -7.01
C THR A 31 -21.56 0.09 -6.30
N PRO A 32 -22.71 0.28 -6.98
CA PRO A 32 -24.03 0.14 -6.36
C PRO A 32 -24.34 -1.25 -5.80
N GLU A 33 -23.69 -2.29 -6.34
CA GLU A 33 -23.88 -3.70 -5.96
C GLU A 33 -22.72 -4.25 -5.12
N GLY A 34 -21.59 -3.55 -5.09
CA GLY A 34 -20.41 -3.92 -4.32
C GLY A 34 -20.43 -3.41 -2.87
N PRO A 35 -19.43 -3.82 -2.06
CA PRO A 35 -19.28 -3.33 -0.70
C PRO A 35 -18.91 -1.84 -0.67
N PRO A 36 -18.90 -1.22 0.53
CA PRO A 36 -18.41 0.13 0.71
C PRO A 36 -17.02 0.36 0.11
N ALA A 37 -16.74 1.58 -0.36
CA ALA A 37 -15.46 1.91 -1.00
C ALA A 37 -14.24 1.81 -0.04
N ASP A 38 -14.50 1.76 1.26
CA ASP A 38 -13.56 1.61 2.36
C ASP A 38 -13.41 0.17 2.87
N GLU A 39 -13.88 -0.83 2.10
CA GLU A 39 -13.80 -2.25 2.47
C GLU A 39 -12.39 -2.70 2.90
N TYR A 40 -11.34 -2.20 2.23
CA TYR A 40 -9.94 -2.52 2.53
C TYR A 40 -9.25 -1.50 3.46
N GLU A 41 -9.99 -0.65 4.17
CA GLU A 41 -9.43 0.37 5.06
C GLU A 41 -8.55 -0.22 6.18
N PRO A 42 -8.92 -1.34 6.85
CA PRO A 42 -8.09 -1.92 7.90
C PRO A 42 -6.70 -2.37 7.43
N GLU A 43 -6.63 -3.01 6.27
CA GLU A 43 -5.38 -3.44 5.63
C GLU A 43 -4.59 -2.22 5.15
N ALA A 44 -5.28 -1.22 4.58
CA ALA A 44 -4.66 0.00 4.12
C ALA A 44 -4.00 0.79 5.26
N LEU A 45 -4.62 0.78 6.45
CA LEU A 45 -4.05 1.40 7.64
C LEU A 45 -2.73 0.75 8.05
N ASP A 46 -2.66 -0.58 8.07
CA ASP A 46 -1.45 -1.29 8.48
C ASP A 46 -0.33 -1.19 7.43
N LEU A 47 -0.65 -1.31 6.14
CA LEU A 47 0.32 -1.08 5.07
C LEU A 47 0.84 0.36 5.06
N ALA A 48 -0.02 1.34 5.28
CA ALA A 48 0.39 2.74 5.38
C ALA A 48 1.28 3.00 6.61
N ARG A 49 1.11 2.27 7.71
CA ARG A 49 2.01 2.34 8.87
C ARG A 49 3.41 1.86 8.48
N VAL A 50 3.51 0.71 7.81
CA VAL A 50 4.81 0.17 7.35
C VAL A 50 5.46 1.12 6.35
N LEU A 51 4.73 1.58 5.33
CA LEU A 51 5.24 2.54 4.33
C LEU A 51 5.75 3.85 4.96
N VAL A 52 5.07 4.38 5.97
CA VAL A 52 5.48 5.62 6.65
C VAL A 52 6.70 5.39 7.56
N ALA A 53 6.78 4.23 8.21
CA ALA A 53 7.88 3.89 9.12
C ALA A 53 9.17 3.54 8.37
N GLU A 54 9.06 2.66 7.38
CA GLU A 54 10.21 2.03 6.70
C GLU A 54 10.52 2.65 5.34
N GLY A 55 9.59 3.43 4.77
CA GLY A 55 9.75 4.08 3.47
C GLY A 55 9.59 3.15 2.26
N ALA A 56 9.32 1.86 2.50
CA ALA A 56 8.98 0.86 1.50
C ALA A 56 8.28 -0.34 2.16
N VAL A 57 7.62 -1.16 1.34
CA VAL A 57 7.08 -2.48 1.70
C VAL A 57 7.65 -3.53 0.77
N THR A 58 7.83 -4.74 1.28
CA THR A 58 8.18 -5.93 0.51
C THR A 58 6.94 -6.80 0.23
N VAL A 59 7.07 -7.77 -0.67
CA VAL A 59 6.04 -8.81 -0.86
C VAL A 59 5.72 -9.51 0.46
N ARG A 60 6.72 -9.71 1.32
CA ARG A 60 6.53 -10.36 2.61
C ARG A 60 5.70 -9.50 3.56
N ASP A 61 5.96 -8.20 3.62
CA ASP A 61 5.18 -7.28 4.46
C ASP A 61 3.71 -7.23 4.01
N VAL A 62 3.48 -7.17 2.70
CA VAL A 62 2.12 -7.20 2.13
C VAL A 62 1.44 -8.53 2.43
N GLU A 63 2.14 -9.65 2.26
CA GLU A 63 1.62 -10.98 2.57
C GLU A 63 1.29 -11.14 4.06
N ASP A 64 2.14 -10.65 4.97
CA ASP A 64 1.93 -10.75 6.41
C ASP A 64 0.73 -9.91 6.88
N VAL A 65 0.56 -8.69 6.34
CA VAL A 65 -0.64 -7.88 6.61
C VAL A 65 -1.87 -8.58 6.07
N TRP A 66 -1.81 -9.11 4.84
CA TRP A 66 -2.96 -9.78 4.25
C TRP A 66 -3.38 -11.03 5.04
N ALA A 67 -2.41 -11.86 5.41
CA ALA A 67 -2.64 -13.06 6.21
C ALA A 67 -3.17 -12.72 7.62
N HIS A 68 -2.83 -11.56 8.18
CA HIS A 68 -3.38 -11.11 9.45
C HIS A 68 -4.90 -10.88 9.39
N TRP A 69 -5.37 -10.24 8.32
CA TRP A 69 -6.77 -9.85 8.18
C TRP A 69 -7.65 -10.97 7.60
N PHE A 70 -7.15 -11.67 6.57
CA PHE A 70 -7.94 -12.68 5.85
C PHE A 70 -7.58 -14.12 6.23
N SER A 71 -6.53 -14.36 7.02
CA SER A 71 -5.99 -15.71 7.27
C SER A 71 -5.66 -16.47 5.97
N GLU A 72 -5.34 -15.73 4.91
CA GLU A 72 -5.09 -16.23 3.56
C GLU A 72 -3.81 -15.66 2.96
N SER A 73 -3.24 -16.38 1.99
CA SER A 73 -2.09 -15.89 1.23
C SER A 73 -2.53 -15.02 0.06
N LEU A 74 -2.08 -13.78 0.02
CA LEU A 74 -2.33 -12.87 -1.11
C LEU A 74 -1.58 -13.34 -2.35
N VAL A 75 -0.35 -13.82 -2.18
CA VAL A 75 0.48 -14.34 -3.27
C VAL A 75 -0.20 -15.54 -3.95
N LEU A 76 -0.77 -16.46 -3.17
CA LEU A 76 -1.50 -17.60 -3.76
C LEU A 76 -2.77 -17.17 -4.49
N ARG A 77 -3.42 -16.11 -4.01
CA ARG A 77 -4.68 -15.59 -4.57
C ARG A 77 -4.47 -14.76 -5.85
N LEU A 78 -3.55 -13.82 -5.84
CA LEU A 78 -3.28 -12.94 -6.99
C LEU A 78 -2.26 -13.53 -7.98
N GLY A 79 -1.40 -14.42 -7.50
CA GLY A 79 -0.20 -14.86 -8.21
C GLY A 79 0.97 -13.89 -8.06
N VAL A 80 2.19 -14.44 -8.17
CA VAL A 80 3.45 -13.74 -7.91
C VAL A 80 3.58 -12.43 -8.69
N ASP A 81 3.26 -12.42 -9.99
CA ASP A 81 3.41 -11.24 -10.84
C ASP A 81 2.47 -10.09 -10.44
N ARG A 82 1.23 -10.42 -10.07
CA ARG A 82 0.25 -9.40 -9.63
C ARG A 82 0.61 -8.86 -8.24
N THR A 83 1.06 -9.71 -7.33
CA THR A 83 1.54 -9.26 -6.02
C THR A 83 2.79 -8.39 -6.14
N ALA A 84 3.72 -8.72 -7.05
CA ALA A 84 4.89 -7.89 -7.31
C ALA A 84 4.50 -6.49 -7.82
N ARG A 85 3.56 -6.40 -8.76
CA ARG A 85 3.04 -5.11 -9.26
C ARG A 85 2.34 -4.31 -8.16
N LEU A 86 1.53 -4.96 -7.32
CA LEU A 86 0.91 -4.31 -6.17
C LEU A 86 1.98 -3.69 -5.26
N VAL A 87 3.06 -4.42 -4.95
CA VAL A 87 4.17 -3.90 -4.13
C VAL A 87 4.84 -2.69 -4.80
N ASP A 88 5.08 -2.74 -6.12
CA ASP A 88 5.66 -1.62 -6.86
C ASP A 88 4.76 -0.37 -6.80
N GLU A 89 3.44 -0.55 -6.97
CA GLU A 89 2.45 0.52 -6.88
C GLU A 89 2.39 1.13 -5.47
N LEU A 90 2.42 0.30 -4.43
CA LEU A 90 2.47 0.76 -3.03
C LEU A 90 3.75 1.55 -2.73
N ASN A 91 4.90 1.07 -3.22
CA ASN A 91 6.18 1.74 -3.03
C ASN A 91 6.28 3.06 -3.81
N ALA A 92 5.56 3.20 -4.92
CA ALA A 92 5.48 4.46 -5.65
C ALA A 92 4.71 5.57 -4.91
N LEU A 93 3.93 5.23 -3.86
CA LEU A 93 3.17 6.20 -3.06
C LEU A 93 4.05 7.05 -2.15
N VAL A 94 5.26 6.57 -1.83
CA VAL A 94 6.23 7.30 -1.02
C VAL A 94 7.38 7.77 -1.90
N PRO A 95 7.78 9.05 -1.81
CA PRO A 95 9.00 9.49 -2.48
C PRO A 95 10.16 8.65 -1.95
N ALA A 96 10.94 8.05 -2.86
CA ALA A 96 12.13 7.29 -2.49
C ALA A 96 12.96 8.11 -1.49
N ALA A 97 13.18 7.55 -0.30
CA ALA A 97 14.02 8.17 0.71
C ALA A 97 15.45 8.26 0.16
N GLY A 98 15.79 9.39 -0.46
CA GLY A 98 17.14 9.70 -0.90
C GLY A 98 17.42 9.53 -2.40
N ALA A 99 16.78 10.33 -3.23
CA ALA A 99 17.48 10.97 -4.35
C ALA A 99 17.80 12.44 -3.98
N SER A 100 18.36 12.66 -2.79
CA SER A 100 19.09 13.89 -2.53
C SER A 100 20.36 13.85 -3.38
N GLY A 101 20.26 14.38 -4.59
CA GLY A 101 21.39 14.79 -5.39
C GLY A 101 22.21 15.81 -4.62
N LEU A 102 23.15 15.33 -3.81
CA LEU A 102 24.31 16.11 -3.41
C LEU A 102 25.17 16.25 -4.66
N PRO A 103 25.33 17.46 -5.24
CA PRO A 103 26.35 17.65 -6.24
C PRO A 103 27.69 17.40 -5.54
N LEU A 104 28.44 16.41 -6.01
CA LEU A 104 29.86 16.27 -5.70
C LEU A 104 30.55 17.56 -6.14
N ARG A 105 30.73 18.50 -5.21
CA ARG A 105 31.69 19.59 -5.35
C ARG A 105 33.08 19.00 -5.20
N GLY A 106 33.76 18.82 -6.32
CA GLY A 106 35.20 18.59 -6.44
C GLY A 106 35.56 18.77 -7.92
N ALA A 107 36.60 19.50 -8.30
CA ALA A 107 37.67 20.19 -7.60
C ALA A 107 38.06 21.42 -8.42
#